data_AF-A0A9D6QHV2-F1
#
_entry.id   AF-A0A9D6QHV2-F1
#
_cell.length_a   1.000
_cell.length_b   1.000
_cell.length_c   1.000
_cell.angle_alpha   90.00
_cell.angle_beta   90.00
_cell.angle_gamma   90.00
#
_symmetry.space_group_name_H-M   'P 1'
#
loop_
_entity.id
_entity.type
_entity.pdbx_description
1 polymer ?
#
loop_
_entity_poly.entity_id
_entity_poly.type
_entity_poly.pdbx_seq_one_letter_code
_entity_poly.pdbx_strand_id
1 'polypeptide(L)'
;MVGVGIAWASILSMPYAVLAASLPRASTGVYMGIFNFFIVIPEIVASLCFGWIMARLLNNNRMAAVLAGGIFLILAAVLMHRVQDPGDVRQAGKTPLPG
;
A
#
# COMPACT_ATOMS: atom_id res chain seq x y z
N MET A 1 -10.41 16.88 -4.05
CA MET A 1 -9.09 16.23 -3.94
C MET A 1 -8.73 15.76 -2.54
N VAL A 2 -9.33 16.30 -1.47
CA VAL A 2 -9.06 15.86 -0.08
C VAL A 2 -9.28 14.36 0.14
N GLY A 3 -10.40 13.79 -0.32
CA GLY A 3 -10.67 12.35 -0.16
C GLY A 3 -9.68 11.43 -0.87
N VAL A 4 -9.22 11.82 -2.06
CA VAL A 4 -8.18 11.07 -2.81
C VAL A 4 -6.84 11.15 -2.08
N GLY A 5 -6.49 12.31 -1.51
CA GLY A 5 -5.28 12.47 -0.71
C GLY A 5 -5.27 11.62 0.57
N ILE A 6 -6.40 11.58 1.29
CA ILE A 6 -6.55 10.72 2.47
C ILE A 6 -6.39 9.24 2.09
N ALA A 7 -7.04 8.81 1.00
CA ALA A 7 -6.95 7.43 0.52
C ALA A 7 -5.50 7.06 0.14
N TRP A 8 -4.82 7.91 -0.62
CA TRP A 8 -3.46 7.68 -1.06
C TRP A 8 -2.46 7.61 0.10
N ALA A 9 -2.54 8.56 1.05
CA ALA A 9 -1.70 8.55 2.23
C ALA A 9 -1.92 7.30 3.10
N SER A 10 -3.17 6.82 3.18
CA SER A 10 -3.52 5.62 3.96
C SER A 10 -3.01 4.33 3.33
N ILE A 11 -3.08 4.21 1.99
CA ILE A 11 -2.58 3.04 1.25
C ILE A 11 -1.06 2.90 1.43
N LEU A 12 -0.33 4.01 1.55
CA LEU A 12 1.09 4.00 1.85
C LEU A 12 1.36 3.76 3.34
N SER A 13 0.67 4.43 4.26
CA SER A 13 1.01 4.37 5.69
C SER A 13 0.82 2.98 6.32
N MET A 14 -0.25 2.28 5.94
CA MET A 14 -0.60 0.96 6.47
C MET A 14 0.52 -0.09 6.30
N PRO A 15 0.98 -0.43 5.09
CA PRO A 15 2.01 -1.45 4.92
C PRO A 15 3.37 -1.03 5.48
N TYR A 16 3.70 0.27 5.47
CA TYR A 16 4.88 0.78 6.17
C TYR A 16 4.80 0.54 7.68
N ALA A 17 3.63 0.69 8.30
CA ALA A 17 3.43 0.41 9.71
C ALA A 17 3.58 -1.09 10.04
N VAL A 18 2.97 -1.97 9.23
CA VAL A 18 3.10 -3.44 9.36
C VAL A 18 4.58 -3.86 9.26
N LEU A 19 5.31 -3.31 8.29
CA LEU A 19 6.72 -3.61 8.10
C LEU A 19 7.58 -3.05 9.24
N ALA A 20 7.36 -1.80 9.65
CA ALA A 20 8.11 -1.19 10.75
C ALA A 20 7.97 -1.99 12.06
N ALA A 21 6.80 -2.58 12.30
CA ALA A 21 6.55 -3.42 13.47
C ALA A 21 7.34 -4.74 13.46
N SER A 22 7.67 -5.28 12.29
CA SER A 22 8.39 -6.56 12.16
C SER A 22 9.92 -6.44 12.09
N LEU A 23 10.47 -5.22 11.93
CA LEU A 23 11.90 -5.03 11.69
C LEU A 23 12.76 -4.86 12.96
N PRO A 24 14.00 -5.40 12.99
CA PRO A 24 14.99 -5.11 14.03
C PRO A 24 15.44 -3.63 14.01
N ARG A 25 15.61 -3.03 15.19
CA ARG A 25 15.94 -1.59 15.33
C ARG A 25 17.29 -1.19 14.71
N ALA A 26 18.22 -2.13 14.58
CA ALA A 26 19.57 -1.85 14.07
C ALA A 26 19.61 -1.57 12.55
N SER A 27 18.58 -1.96 11.80
CA SER A 27 18.58 -1.94 10.34
C SER A 27 17.27 -1.44 9.74
N THR A 28 16.40 -0.82 10.55
CA THR A 28 15.11 -0.27 10.12
C THR A 28 15.23 0.61 8.88
N GLY A 29 16.24 1.49 8.80
CA GLY A 29 16.42 2.37 7.65
C GLY A 29 16.70 1.64 6.34
N VAL A 30 17.52 0.58 6.36
CA VAL A 30 17.87 -0.20 5.15
C VAL A 30 16.66 -1.00 4.67
N TYR A 31 15.96 -1.67 5.57
CA TYR A 31 14.77 -2.46 5.21
C TYR A 31 13.58 -1.58 4.78
N MET A 32 13.40 -0.40 5.38
CA MET A 32 12.41 0.58 4.90
C MET A 32 12.76 1.11 3.51
N GLY A 33 14.05 1.35 3.22
CA GLY A 33 14.49 1.76 1.88
C GLY A 33 14.22 0.70 0.82
N ILE A 34 14.54 -0.56 1.11
CA ILE A 34 14.25 -1.70 0.22
C ILE A 34 12.75 -1.80 -0.08
N PHE A 35 11.90 -1.67 0.94
CA PHE A 35 10.45 -1.67 0.75
C PHE A 35 9.95 -0.55 -0.16
N ASN A 36 10.52 0.65 -0.04
CA ASN A 36 10.19 1.76 -0.94
C ASN A 36 10.53 1.41 -2.41
N PHE A 37 11.69 0.81 -2.67
CA PHE A 37 12.04 0.34 -4.01
C PHE A 37 11.03 -0.68 -4.56
N PHE A 38 10.51 -1.58 -3.71
CA PHE A 38 9.48 -2.55 -4.13
C PHE A 38 8.14 -1.92 -4.46
N ILE A 39 7.79 -0.76 -3.89
CA ILE A 39 6.57 -0.02 -4.26
C ILE A 39 6.81 0.76 -5.54
N VAL A 40 7.93 1.48 -5.61
CA VAL A 40 8.18 2.46 -6.67
C VAL A 40 8.54 1.79 -7.99
N ILE A 41 9.28 0.67 -8.00
CA ILE A 41 9.65 0.01 -9.25
C ILE A 41 8.41 -0.46 -10.05
N PRO A 42 7.45 -1.21 -9.46
CA PRO A 42 6.20 -1.55 -10.13
C PRO A 42 5.37 -0.33 -10.52
N GLU A 43 5.35 0.74 -9.70
CA GLU A 43 4.62 1.97 -10.01
C GLU A 43 5.20 2.69 -11.24
N ILE A 44 6.53 2.78 -11.34
CA ILE A 44 7.21 3.33 -12.51
C ILE A 44 6.87 2.49 -13.74
N VAL A 45 7.00 1.15 -13.66
CA VAL A 45 6.66 0.26 -14.77
C VAL A 45 5.21 0.42 -15.18
N ALA A 46 4.29 0.48 -14.22
CA ALA A 46 2.87 0.69 -14.48
C ALA A 46 2.62 2.04 -15.17
N SER A 47 3.21 3.13 -14.68
CA SER A 47 3.03 4.47 -15.26
C SER A 47 3.55 4.56 -16.70
N LEU A 48 4.66 3.90 -17.00
CA LEU A 48 5.23 3.83 -18.36
C LEU A 48 4.38 2.95 -19.28
N CYS A 49 3.88 1.81 -18.79
CA CYS A 49 3.03 0.90 -19.56
C CYS A 49 1.57 1.36 -19.67
N PHE A 50 1.12 2.30 -18.83
CA PHE A 50 -0.28 2.71 -18.76
C PHE A 50 -0.79 3.33 -20.06
N GLY A 51 0.07 4.06 -20.78
CA GLY A 51 -0.28 4.60 -22.10
C GLY A 51 -0.63 3.50 -23.11
N TRP A 52 0.14 2.40 -23.10
CA TRP A 52 -0.14 1.23 -23.93
C TRP A 52 -1.39 0.47 -23.47
N ILE A 53 -1.57 0.31 -22.15
CA ILE A 53 -2.79 -0.28 -21.55
C ILE A 53 -4.03 0.51 -22.00
N MET A 54 -3.95 1.84 -22.03
CA MET A 54 -5.07 2.68 -22.43
C MET A 54 -5.39 2.56 -23.91
N ALA A 55 -4.36 2.50 -24.76
CA ALA A 55 -4.54 2.39 -26.21
C ALA A 55 -5.09 1.03 -26.63
N ARG A 56 -4.63 -0.08 -26.01
CA ARG A 56 -4.99 -1.44 -26.43
C ARG A 56 -6.12 -2.10 -25.65
N LEU A 57 -6.15 -1.93 -24.32
CA LEU A 57 -7.09 -2.64 -23.45
C LEU A 57 -8.36 -1.82 -23.16
N LEU A 58 -8.23 -0.50 -23.02
CA LEU A 58 -9.32 0.38 -22.59
C LEU A 58 -9.90 1.25 -23.73
N ASN A 59 -9.38 1.11 -24.95
CA ASN A 59 -9.81 1.84 -26.15
C ASN A 59 -9.88 3.37 -25.92
N ASN A 60 -8.93 3.90 -25.16
CA ASN A 60 -8.83 5.31 -24.74
C ASN A 60 -10.03 5.84 -23.91
N ASN A 61 -10.84 4.95 -23.34
CA ASN A 61 -11.96 5.33 -22.49
C ASN A 61 -11.50 5.59 -21.04
N ARG A 62 -11.43 6.87 -20.68
CA ARG A 62 -11.03 7.34 -19.33
C ARG A 62 -11.92 6.81 -18.21
N MET A 63 -13.21 6.56 -18.44
CA MET A 63 -14.08 5.97 -17.41
C MET A 63 -13.71 4.51 -17.14
N ALA A 64 -13.36 3.74 -18.17
CA ALA A 64 -12.94 2.36 -18.02
C ALA A 64 -11.65 2.24 -17.18
N ALA A 65 -10.75 3.23 -17.28
CA ALA A 65 -9.53 3.30 -16.46
C ALA A 65 -9.84 3.50 -14.98
N VAL A 66 -10.74 4.42 -14.65
CA VAL A 66 -11.14 4.67 -13.27
C VAL A 66 -11.88 3.47 -12.69
N LEU A 67 -12.76 2.84 -13.47
CA LEU A 67 -13.45 1.60 -13.07
C LEU A 67 -12.48 0.45 -12.81
N ALA A 68 -11.51 0.23 -13.71
CA ALA A 68 -10.48 -0.78 -13.52
C ALA A 68 -9.67 -0.52 -12.24
N GLY A 69 -9.24 0.73 -12.02
CA GLY A 69 -8.55 1.13 -10.78
C GLY A 69 -9.40 0.89 -9.53
N GLY A 70 -10.70 1.19 -9.58
CA GLY A 70 -11.64 0.90 -8.49
C GLY A 70 -11.76 -0.60 -8.18
N ILE A 71 -11.84 -1.45 -9.21
CA ILE A 71 -11.87 -2.92 -9.04
C ILE A 71 -10.56 -3.41 -8.40
N PHE A 72 -9.40 -2.90 -8.84
CA PHE A 72 -8.11 -3.23 -8.22
C PHE A 72 -8.03 -2.79 -6.76
N LEU A 73 -8.61 -1.64 -6.38
CA LEU A 73 -8.68 -1.21 -4.99
C LEU A 73 -9.54 -2.14 -4.12
N ILE A 74 -10.69 -2.60 -4.63
CA ILE A 74 -11.53 -3.58 -3.93
C ILE A 74 -10.78 -4.90 -3.76
N LEU A 75 -10.11 -5.37 -4.83
CA LEU A 75 -9.30 -6.58 -4.77
C LEU A 75 -8.17 -6.45 -3.75
N ALA A 76 -7.48 -5.31 -3.72
CA ALA A 76 -6.44 -5.03 -2.73
C ALA A 76 -6.99 -5.02 -1.30
N ALA A 77 -8.18 -4.47 -1.07
CA ALA A 77 -8.84 -4.49 0.23
C ALA A 77 -9.15 -5.92 0.69
N VAL A 78 -9.61 -6.79 -0.21
CA VAL A 78 -9.86 -8.21 0.08
C VAL A 78 -8.54 -8.95 0.39
N LEU A 79 -7.48 -8.68 -0.38
CA LEU A 79 -6.16 -9.28 -0.16
C LEU A 79 -5.54 -8.83 1.17
N MET A 80 -5.75 -7.58 1.58
CA MET A 80 -5.28 -7.07 2.88
C MET A 80 -5.82 -7.87 4.06
N HIS A 81 -7.01 -8.48 3.95
CA HIS A 81 -7.54 -9.34 5.01
C HIS A 81 -6.70 -10.60 5.28
N ARG A 82 -5.80 -10.97 4.35
CA ARG A 82 -4.87 -12.10 4.51
C ARG A 82 -3.53 -11.68 5.13
N VAL A 83 -3.27 -10.39 5.27
CA VAL A 83 -2.03 -9.89 5.87
C VAL A 83 -2.15 -10.00 7.39
N GLN A 84 -1.25 -10.75 8.00
CA GLN A 84 -1.16 -10.88 9.46
C GLN A 84 -0.27 -9.76 9.98
N ASP A 85 -0.82 -8.97 10.90
CA ASP A 85 -0.15 -7.80 11.45
C ASP A 85 0.56 -8.17 12.77
N PRO A 86 1.91 -8.19 12.83
CA PRO A 86 2.63 -8.48 14.06
C PRO A 86 2.56 -7.33 15.09
N GLY A 87 2.04 -6.16 14.71
CA GLY A 87 1.93 -4.97 15.55
C GLY A 87 0.90 -5.06 16.68
N ASP A 88 -0.15 -5.86 16.50
CA ASP A 88 -1.24 -6.04 17.48
C ASP A 88 -0.72 -6.67 18.78
N VAL A 89 0.23 -7.60 18.67
CA VAL A 89 0.84 -8.32 19.81
C VAL A 89 1.73 -7.40 20.67
N ARG A 90 2.34 -6.35 20.09
CA ARG A 90 3.21 -5.41 20.83
C ARG A 90 2.46 -4.24 21.45
N GLN A 91 1.29 -3.86 20.93
CA GLN A 91 0.43 -2.85 21.54
C GLN A 91 -0.36 -3.40 22.72
N ALA A 92 -0.78 -4.68 22.67
CA ALA A 92 -1.41 -5.38 23.80
C ALA A 92 -0.49 -5.50 25.04
N GLY A 93 0.84 -5.48 24.86
CA GLY A 93 1.81 -5.48 25.96
C GLY A 93 2.04 -4.12 26.63
N LYS A 94 1.35 -3.06 26.20
CA LYS A 94 1.42 -1.71 26.78
C LYS A 94 0.09 -1.30 27.41
N THR A 95 -0.63 -2.20 28.05
CA THR A 95 -1.61 -1.78 29.06
C THR A 95 -0.88 -1.03 30.16
N PRO A 96 -1.24 0.24 30.47
CA PRO A 96 -0.77 0.88 31.69
C PRO A 96 -1.28 0.03 32.86
N LEU A 97 -0.39 -0.37 33.77
CA LEU A 97 -0.80 -0.95 35.05
C LEU A 97 -1.83 0.01 35.68
N PRO A 98 -3.01 -0.48 36.11
CA PRO A 98 -3.87 0.33 36.95
C PRO A 98 -3.08 0.67 38.22
N GLY A 99 -2.89 1.97 38.46
CA GLY A 99 -2.26 2.50 39.66
C GLY A 99 -3.10 2.25 40.90
#